data_AF-A0A1E1JYS2-F1
#
_entry.id   AF-A0A1E1JYS2-F1
#
_cell.length_a   1.000
_cell.length_b   1.000
_cell.length_c   1.000
_cell.angle_alpha   90.00
_cell.angle_beta   90.00
_cell.angle_gamma   90.00
#
_symmetry.space_group_name_H-M   'P 1'
#
loop_
_entity.id
_entity.type
_entity.pdbx_description
1 polymer ?
#
loop_
_entity_poly.entity_id
_entity_poly.type
_entity_poly.pdbx_seq_one_letter_code
_entity_poly.pdbx_strand_id
1 'polypeptide(L)'
;MKLVRFLMKCANETVTIELKNGTIIHGTITSVSPQMNTALRTVKMTQRGRDPISLDTINLRGSTIRYYILPDSLPLDTLLVDDAPKPKNKARKEVADRGAVRGGRGRGGPRGGRGGGGGFRGGRGRGGGGRGF
;
A
#
# COMPACT_ATOMS: atom_id res chain seq x y z
N MET A 1 -12.86 -1.34 -7.14
CA MET A 1 -12.32 -2.70 -6.98
C MET A 1 -11.58 -3.10 -8.25
N LYS A 2 -10.27 -3.37 -8.15
CA LYS A 2 -9.52 -4.00 -9.25
C LYS A 2 -9.41 -5.48 -8.92
N LEU A 3 -10.07 -6.35 -9.68
CA LEU A 3 -10.08 -7.81 -9.45
C LEU A 3 -8.68 -8.44 -9.43
N VAL A 4 -7.69 -7.80 -10.05
CA VAL A 4 -6.30 -8.26 -9.96
C VAL A 4 -5.78 -8.31 -8.52
N ARG A 5 -6.26 -7.42 -7.63
CA ARG A 5 -5.88 -7.46 -6.20
C ARG A 5 -6.38 -8.71 -5.50
N PHE A 6 -7.56 -9.17 -5.87
CA PHE A 6 -8.08 -10.45 -5.38
C PHE A 6 -7.20 -11.61 -5.85
N LEU A 7 -6.81 -11.64 -7.14
CA LEU A 7 -5.90 -12.67 -7.67
C LEU A 7 -4.53 -12.64 -6.99
N MET A 8 -4.03 -11.45 -6.62
CA MET A 8 -2.79 -11.30 -5.84
C MET A 8 -2.87 -11.94 -4.45
N LYS A 9 -4.08 -12.08 -3.86
CA LYS A 9 -4.30 -12.76 -2.59
C LYS A 9 -4.41 -14.28 -2.71
N CYS A 10 -4.59 -14.81 -3.92
CA CYS A 10 -4.72 -16.25 -4.19
C CYS A 10 -3.37 -16.99 -4.21
N ALA A 11 -2.34 -16.48 -3.52
CA ALA A 11 -1.05 -17.13 -3.45
C ALA A 11 -1.18 -18.48 -2.70
N ASN A 12 -0.49 -19.51 -3.20
CA ASN A 12 -0.56 -20.89 -2.75
C ASN A 12 -1.86 -21.65 -3.06
N GLU A 13 -2.79 -21.03 -3.77
CA GLU A 13 -3.97 -21.72 -4.28
C GLU A 13 -3.64 -22.51 -5.55
N THR A 14 -4.16 -23.72 -5.65
CA THR A 14 -4.04 -24.55 -6.86
C THR A 14 -5.19 -24.21 -7.79
N VAL A 15 -4.86 -23.79 -9.00
CA VAL A 15 -5.82 -23.29 -9.98
C VAL A 15 -5.63 -23.98 -11.32
N THR A 16 -6.66 -23.91 -12.15
CA THR A 16 -6.54 -24.20 -13.59
C THR A 16 -6.69 -22.91 -14.37
N ILE A 17 -5.78 -22.64 -15.30
CA ILE A 17 -5.76 -21.45 -16.13
C ILE A 17 -5.90 -21.86 -17.59
N GLU A 18 -6.88 -21.30 -18.29
CA GLU A 18 -6.94 -21.40 -19.75
C GLU A 18 -6.31 -20.14 -20.38
N LEU A 19 -5.36 -20.35 -21.29
CA LEU A 19 -4.80 -19.29 -22.12
C LEU A 19 -5.68 -19.04 -23.35
N LYS A 20 -5.55 -17.86 -23.95
CA LYS A 20 -6.29 -17.46 -25.16
C LYS A 20 -6.07 -18.39 -26.36
N ASN A 21 -4.95 -19.11 -26.41
CA ASN A 21 -4.65 -20.09 -27.46
C ASN A 21 -5.23 -21.50 -27.18
N GLY A 22 -5.98 -21.68 -26.08
CA GLY A 22 -6.55 -22.95 -25.66
C GLY A 22 -5.57 -23.87 -24.91
N THR A 23 -4.39 -23.37 -24.52
CA THR A 23 -3.50 -24.11 -23.61
C THR A 23 -4.09 -24.09 -22.20
N ILE A 24 -4.18 -25.25 -21.57
CA ILE A 24 -4.67 -25.43 -20.21
C ILE A 24 -3.49 -25.67 -19.29
N ILE A 25 -3.42 -24.95 -18.19
CA ILE A 25 -2.32 -25.02 -17.23
C ILE A 25 -2.92 -25.25 -15.85
N HIS A 26 -2.62 -26.38 -15.24
CA HIS A 26 -2.97 -26.68 -13.86
C HIS A 26 -1.73 -26.51 -12.99
N GLY A 27 -1.81 -25.77 -11.89
CA GLY A 27 -0.67 -25.60 -10.98
C GLY A 27 -0.98 -24.70 -9.79
N THR A 28 0.00 -24.55 -8.89
CA THR A 28 -0.14 -23.75 -7.67
C THR A 28 0.42 -22.34 -7.88
N ILE A 29 -0.36 -21.32 -7.55
CA ILE A 29 0.07 -19.92 -7.66
C ILE A 29 1.20 -19.64 -6.68
N THR A 30 2.29 -19.11 -7.20
CA THR A 30 3.39 -18.56 -6.40
C THR A 30 3.20 -17.06 -6.21
N SER A 31 2.86 -16.34 -7.28
CA SER A 31 2.56 -14.91 -7.21
C SER A 31 1.77 -14.43 -8.43
N VAL A 32 1.09 -13.29 -8.27
CA VAL A 32 0.40 -12.57 -9.36
C VAL A 32 0.85 -11.11 -9.34
N SER A 33 1.19 -10.55 -10.49
CA SER A 33 1.55 -9.12 -10.62
C SER A 33 0.32 -8.23 -10.86
N PRO A 34 0.43 -6.90 -10.71
CA PRO A 34 -0.64 -5.98 -11.07
C PRO A 34 -1.06 -6.02 -12.55
N GLN A 35 -0.21 -6.53 -13.44
CA GLN A 35 -0.54 -6.78 -14.85
C GLN A 35 -1.08 -8.20 -15.10
N MET A 36 -1.42 -8.94 -14.03
CA MET A 36 -1.89 -10.33 -14.08
C MET A 36 -0.83 -11.33 -14.56
N ASN A 37 0.46 -10.96 -14.57
CA ASN A 37 1.50 -11.96 -14.81
C ASN A 37 1.47 -12.95 -13.64
N THR A 38 1.40 -14.24 -13.93
CA THR A 38 1.19 -15.27 -12.91
C THR A 38 2.34 -16.25 -12.93
N ALA A 39 3.01 -16.38 -11.79
CA ALA A 39 4.03 -17.40 -11.57
C ALA A 39 3.35 -18.61 -10.92
N LEU A 40 3.56 -19.80 -11.49
CA LEU A 40 3.06 -21.06 -10.94
C LEU A 40 4.22 -22.03 -10.65
N ARG A 41 3.99 -22.94 -9.72
CA ARG A 41 4.84 -24.11 -9.44
C ARG A 41 4.05 -25.40 -9.49
N THR A 42 4.73 -26.53 -9.62
CA THR A 42 4.12 -27.88 -9.67
C THR A 42 3.05 -27.95 -10.76
N VAL A 43 3.49 -27.71 -12.00
CA VAL A 43 2.62 -27.40 -13.13
C VAL A 43 2.43 -28.61 -14.01
N LYS A 44 1.19 -28.81 -14.47
CA LYS A 44 0.85 -29.69 -15.59
C LYS A 44 0.23 -28.85 -16.70
N MET A 45 0.93 -28.71 -17.82
CA MET A 45 0.50 -27.94 -18.97
C MET A 45 0.04 -28.87 -20.08
N THR A 46 -1.15 -28.62 -20.62
CA THR A 46 -1.70 -29.33 -21.78
C THR A 46 -1.93 -28.33 -22.90
N GLN A 47 -1.09 -28.39 -23.93
CA GLN A 47 -1.30 -27.60 -25.14
C GLN A 47 -2.44 -28.20 -25.95
N ARG A 48 -3.18 -27.36 -26.68
CA ARG A 48 -4.32 -27.82 -27.49
C ARG A 48 -3.87 -28.90 -28.48
N GLY A 49 -4.45 -30.09 -28.36
CA GLY A 49 -4.16 -31.24 -29.24
C GLY A 49 -2.81 -31.91 -28.99
N ARG A 50 -2.19 -31.70 -27.83
CA ARG A 50 -0.93 -32.35 -27.43
C ARG A 50 -1.07 -32.98 -26.06
N ASP A 51 -0.19 -33.94 -25.78
CA ASP A 51 -0.14 -34.60 -24.49
C ASP A 51 0.28 -33.63 -23.36
N PRO A 52 -0.16 -33.88 -22.12
CA PRO A 52 0.24 -33.08 -20.97
C PRO A 52 1.74 -33.19 -20.67
N ILE A 53 2.34 -32.05 -20.32
CA ILE A 53 3.75 -31.94 -19.93
C ILE A 53 3.82 -31.42 -18.49
N SER A 54 4.61 -32.08 -17.66
CA SER A 54 4.91 -31.63 -16.29
C SER A 54 6.07 -30.65 -16.29
N LEU A 55 5.95 -29.56 -15.52
CA LEU A 55 6.95 -28.51 -15.37
C LEU A 55 7.07 -28.14 -13.88
N ASP A 56 8.29 -27.90 -13.40
CA ASP A 56 8.49 -27.47 -12.01
C ASP A 56 7.94 -26.07 -11.75
N THR A 57 8.17 -25.14 -12.69
CA THR A 57 7.69 -23.76 -12.63
C THR A 57 7.32 -23.24 -14.02
N ILE A 58 6.42 -22.25 -14.08
CA ILE A 58 6.10 -21.50 -15.31
C ILE A 58 5.72 -20.07 -14.96
N ASN A 59 6.05 -19.13 -15.86
CA ASN A 59 5.60 -17.74 -15.77
C ASN A 59 4.68 -17.41 -16.96
N LEU A 60 3.48 -16.94 -16.65
CA LEU A 60 2.47 -16.59 -17.64
C LEU A 60 2.35 -15.08 -17.75
N ARG A 61 2.29 -14.57 -18.98
CA ARG A 61 2.01 -13.16 -19.23
C ARG A 61 0.51 -12.90 -19.08
N GLY A 62 0.12 -11.93 -18.25
CA GLY A 62 -1.30 -11.72 -17.92
C GLY A 62 -2.20 -11.46 -19.13
N SER A 63 -1.68 -10.83 -20.19
CA SER A 63 -2.44 -10.56 -21.41
C SER A 63 -2.82 -11.81 -22.21
N THR A 64 -2.18 -12.96 -21.99
CA THR A 64 -2.48 -14.23 -22.67
C THR A 64 -3.49 -15.08 -21.91
N ILE A 65 -3.80 -14.73 -20.66
CA ILE A 65 -4.76 -15.45 -19.82
C ILE A 65 -6.18 -15.13 -20.30
N ARG A 66 -7.02 -16.16 -20.40
CA ARG A 66 -8.45 -16.02 -20.69
C ARG A 66 -9.26 -16.00 -19.40
N TYR A 67 -9.10 -17.01 -18.55
CA TYR A 67 -9.77 -17.10 -17.25
C TYR A 67 -9.00 -18.02 -16.29
N TYR A 68 -9.36 -17.92 -15.01
CA TYR A 68 -8.94 -18.82 -13.93
C TYR A 68 -10.13 -19.66 -13.49
N ILE A 69 -9.90 -20.94 -13.24
CA ILE A 69 -10.77 -21.82 -12.46
C ILE A 69 -10.16 -21.88 -11.07
N LEU A 70 -10.89 -21.34 -10.10
CA LEU A 70 -10.49 -21.28 -8.69
C LEU A 70 -11.03 -22.51 -7.95
N PRO A 71 -10.41 -22.91 -6.83
CA PRO A 71 -10.98 -23.92 -5.95
C PRO A 71 -12.36 -23.49 -5.42
N ASP A 72 -13.31 -24.42 -5.35
CA ASP A 72 -14.63 -24.18 -4.76
C ASP A 72 -14.55 -23.80 -3.27
N SER A 73 -13.50 -24.23 -2.58
CA SER A 73 -13.24 -23.95 -1.17
C SER A 73 -12.65 -22.55 -0.92
N LEU A 74 -12.36 -21.77 -1.96
CA LEU A 74 -11.75 -20.46 -1.82
C LEU A 74 -12.75 -19.46 -1.21
N PRO A 75 -12.47 -18.82 -0.06
CA PRO A 75 -13.41 -17.93 0.60
C PRO A 75 -13.49 -16.58 -0.14
N LEU A 76 -14.38 -16.48 -1.12
CA LEU A 76 -14.50 -15.29 -1.98
C LEU A 76 -14.88 -14.03 -1.20
N ASP A 77 -15.79 -14.15 -0.22
CA ASP A 77 -16.32 -13.00 0.54
C ASP A 77 -15.23 -12.27 1.33
N THR A 78 -14.22 -12.99 1.82
CA THR A 78 -13.12 -12.40 2.59
C THR A 78 -12.04 -11.82 1.67
N LEU A 79 -11.75 -12.52 0.58
CA LEU A 79 -10.67 -12.15 -0.34
C LEU A 79 -11.06 -11.00 -1.27
N LEU A 80 -12.34 -10.85 -1.60
CA LEU A 80 -12.84 -9.77 -2.46
C LEU A 80 -12.86 -8.41 -1.76
N VAL A 81 -12.68 -8.34 -0.44
CA VAL A 81 -12.61 -7.06 0.28
C VAL A 81 -11.33 -6.30 -0.14
N ASP A 82 -11.53 -5.09 -0.68
CA ASP A 82 -10.43 -4.16 -0.96
C ASP A 82 -9.86 -3.64 0.37
N ASP A 83 -8.58 -3.92 0.65
CA ASP A 83 -7.82 -3.29 1.73
C ASP A 83 -7.49 -1.83 1.33
N ALA A 84 -8.51 -0.99 1.23
CA ALA A 84 -8.29 0.44 1.13
C ALA A 84 -7.62 0.88 2.44
N PRO A 85 -6.52 1.65 2.40
CA PRO A 85 -5.99 2.24 3.61
C PRO A 85 -7.11 3.08 4.21
N LYS A 86 -7.64 2.65 5.36
CA LYS A 86 -8.64 3.44 6.10
C LYS A 86 -8.07 4.85 6.18
N PRO A 87 -8.77 5.87 5.67
CA PRO A 87 -8.28 7.24 5.78
C PRO A 87 -8.05 7.46 7.27
N LYS A 88 -6.79 7.71 7.65
CA LYS A 88 -6.46 8.22 8.97
C LYS A 88 -7.20 9.55 9.04
N ASN A 89 -8.42 9.54 9.56
CA ASN A 89 -9.17 10.74 9.87
C ASN A 89 -8.23 11.60 10.69
N LYS A 90 -7.80 12.72 10.08
CA LYS A 90 -7.10 13.78 10.77
C LYS A 90 -8.04 14.21 11.90
N ALA A 91 -7.79 13.70 13.09
CA ALA A 91 -8.50 14.11 14.27
C ALA A 91 -8.34 15.63 14.40
N ARG A 92 -9.49 16.30 14.39
CA ARG A 92 -9.78 17.55 15.12
C ARG A 92 -9.09 18.81 14.58
N LYS A 93 -9.72 19.42 13.59
CA LYS A 93 -9.81 20.88 13.55
C LYS A 93 -11.11 21.27 14.25
N GLU A 94 -11.05 22.38 14.99
CA GLU A 94 -12.16 23.11 15.64
C GLU A 94 -12.64 22.53 16.98
N VAL A 95 -12.08 23.04 18.10
CA VAL A 95 -12.78 23.95 19.04
C VAL A 95 -11.69 24.63 19.90
N ALA A 96 -11.23 25.81 19.50
CA ALA A 96 -10.49 26.73 20.36
C ALA A 96 -10.73 28.17 19.88
N ASP A 97 -11.99 28.48 19.59
CA ASP A 97 -12.46 29.86 19.51
C ASP A 97 -13.94 29.87 19.90
N ARG A 98 -14.32 30.89 20.68
CA ARG A 98 -15.62 31.14 21.33
C ARG A 98 -15.89 30.46 22.68
N GLY A 99 -15.63 31.21 23.74
CA GLY A 99 -16.14 30.93 25.08
C GLY A 99 -15.89 32.08 26.05
N ALA A 100 -16.46 33.25 25.77
CA ALA A 100 -16.47 34.37 26.70
C ALA A 100 -17.30 34.06 27.97
N VAL A 101 -16.86 34.63 29.10
CA VAL A 101 -17.59 34.91 30.36
C VAL A 101 -17.80 33.72 31.34
N ARG A 102 -17.15 33.76 32.52
CA ARG A 102 -17.79 34.09 33.83
C ARG A 102 -16.89 33.79 35.05
N GLY A 103 -16.67 34.81 35.89
CA GLY A 103 -16.24 34.71 37.30
C GLY A 103 -14.73 34.87 37.53
N GLY A 104 -14.21 35.71 38.43
CA GLY A 104 -14.78 36.57 39.46
C GLY A 104 -13.67 36.89 40.48
N ARG A 105 -13.38 38.18 40.68
CA ARG A 105 -12.79 38.84 41.87
C ARG A 105 -11.59 38.17 42.58
N GLY A 106 -10.40 38.75 42.41
CA GLY A 106 -9.26 38.58 43.32
C GLY A 106 -8.39 39.84 43.32
N ARG A 107 -8.28 40.48 44.49
CA ARG A 107 -7.75 41.82 44.79
C ARG A 107 -6.34 41.68 45.39
N GLY A 108 -5.35 42.47 44.95
CA GLY A 108 -4.10 42.69 45.71
C GLY A 108 -2.82 42.88 44.86
N GLY A 109 -2.24 44.09 44.87
CA GLY A 109 -0.98 44.46 44.19
C GLY A 109 0.31 44.08 44.98
N PRO A 110 1.36 44.93 45.01
CA PRO A 110 2.31 45.29 43.93
C PRO A 110 3.79 45.06 44.34
N ARG A 111 4.74 44.92 43.38
CA ARG A 111 6.23 45.08 43.50
C ARG A 111 6.87 44.50 42.21
N GLY A 112 7.85 45.04 41.51
CA GLY A 112 8.80 46.14 41.69
C GLY A 112 10.07 45.82 40.86
N GLY A 113 10.73 46.84 40.27
CA GLY A 113 12.11 46.78 39.73
C GLY A 113 12.23 46.39 38.24
N ARG A 114 12.54 47.25 37.26
CA ARG A 114 13.64 48.22 37.04
C ARG A 114 14.95 47.56 36.59
N GLY A 115 15.29 47.72 35.29
CA GLY A 115 16.65 48.08 34.87
C GLY A 115 17.38 47.17 33.88
N GLY A 116 17.97 47.81 32.86
CA GLY A 116 19.15 47.35 32.09
C GLY A 116 18.81 46.82 30.69
N GLY A 117 19.19 47.41 29.56
CA GLY A 117 20.22 48.40 29.29
C GLY A 117 21.28 47.82 28.35
N GLY A 118 21.36 48.35 27.10
CA GLY A 118 22.49 48.18 26.16
C GLY A 118 22.67 46.77 25.57
N GLY A 119 23.11 46.54 24.34
CA GLY A 119 23.71 47.37 23.31
C GLY A 119 24.57 46.45 22.41
N PHE A 120 24.95 46.95 21.23
CA PHE A 120 26.09 46.52 20.40
C PHE A 120 25.95 45.17 19.63
N ARG A 121 25.87 45.19 18.29
CA ARG A 121 26.94 45.38 17.26
C ARG A 121 27.79 44.12 17.01
N GLY A 122 27.90 43.78 15.71
CA GLY A 122 28.95 42.91 15.14
C GLY A 122 28.50 41.47 14.91
N GLY A 123 28.76 40.80 13.79
CA GLY A 123 29.51 41.07 12.56
C GLY A 123 29.25 39.87 11.62
N ARG A 124 29.02 40.09 10.33
CA ARG A 124 29.99 39.90 9.23
C ARG A 124 30.88 38.64 9.34
N GLY A 125 30.72 37.72 8.38
CA GLY A 125 31.71 36.67 8.04
C GLY A 125 31.03 35.36 7.61
N ARG A 126 30.80 35.09 6.32
CA ARG A 126 31.75 34.68 5.26
C ARG A 126 32.21 33.22 5.42
N GLY A 127 31.82 32.39 4.45
CA GLY A 127 32.73 31.43 3.82
C GLY A 127 32.38 29.94 3.96
N GLY A 128 32.21 29.29 2.81
CA GLY A 128 33.20 28.27 2.42
C GLY A 128 32.68 26.87 2.09
N GLY A 129 32.90 26.48 0.82
CA GLY A 129 33.17 25.09 0.38
C GLY A 129 31.92 24.23 0.15
N GLY A 130 31.67 23.61 -1.02
CA GLY A 130 32.58 23.16 -2.08
C GLY A 130 32.84 21.64 -1.96
N ARG A 131 32.84 20.95 -3.12
CA ARG A 131 33.05 19.50 -3.40
C ARG A 131 31.72 18.72 -3.49
N GLY A 132 31.32 18.11 -4.60
CA GLY A 132 32.10 17.49 -5.67
C GLY A 132 32.40 16.05 -5.29
N PHE A 133 31.61 15.09 -5.75
CA PHE A 133 31.89 14.07 -6.79
C PHE A 133 30.54 13.58 -7.34
#